data_AF-I2NB94-F1
#
_entry.id   AF-I2NB94-F1
#
_cell.length_a   1.000
_cell.length_b   1.000
_cell.length_c   1.000
_cell.angle_alpha   90.00
_cell.angle_beta   90.00
_cell.angle_gamma   90.00
#
_symmetry.space_group_name_H-M   'P 1'
#
loop_
_entity.id
_entity.type
_entity.pdbx_description
1 polymer ?
#
loop_
_entity_poly.entity_id
_entity_poly.type
_entity_poly.pdbx_seq_one_letter_code
_entity_poly.pdbx_strand_id
1 'polypeptide(L)'
;MAEFHDFNFKLVVVDELMYRRKTLTPAFDLDERMQARGIDIPAVYVLENELDEDVLDESRAYFEALEISEELLAGVDSLCFDAGLEIYRHCAPAWDGEDGLFDVRSLDDLALLPGLKRVVAVDDGTLAAPGKWEILAARGISGR
;
A
#
# COMPACT_ATOMS: atom_id res chain seq x y z
N MET A 1 -17.43 -8.92 1.38
CA MET A 1 -16.10 -8.54 0.89
C MET A 1 -15.65 -7.34 1.69
N ALA A 2 -14.38 -7.31 2.09
CA ALA A 2 -13.84 -6.16 2.81
C ALA A 2 -13.77 -4.95 1.86
N GLU A 3 -14.40 -3.85 2.25
CA GLU A 3 -14.41 -2.60 1.50
C GLU A 3 -13.48 -1.63 2.23
N PHE A 4 -12.41 -1.22 1.56
CA PHE A 4 -11.46 -0.26 2.09
C PHE A 4 -11.93 1.17 1.82
N HIS A 5 -11.93 2.01 2.84
CA HIS A 5 -12.27 3.42 2.73
C HIS A 5 -11.11 4.23 2.15
N ASP A 6 -9.88 3.94 2.56
CA ASP A 6 -8.66 4.59 2.10
C ASP A 6 -7.87 3.64 1.19
N PHE A 7 -7.71 4.04 -0.08
CA PHE A 7 -6.97 3.24 -1.07
C PHE A 7 -5.51 3.03 -0.65
N ASN A 8 -4.86 4.04 -0.07
CA ASN A 8 -3.47 3.93 0.35
C ASN A 8 -3.35 3.01 1.57
N PHE A 9 -4.35 2.99 2.48
CA PHE A 9 -4.41 1.98 3.54
C PHE A 9 -4.50 0.57 2.96
N LYS A 10 -5.34 0.36 1.92
CA LYS A 10 -5.42 -0.92 1.20
C LYS A 10 -4.06 -1.33 0.66
N LEU A 11 -3.31 -0.41 0.03
CA LEU A 11 -1.98 -0.70 -0.49
C LEU A 11 -1.01 -1.17 0.60
N VAL A 12 -1.01 -0.55 1.79
CA VAL A 12 -0.17 -0.99 2.91
C VAL A 12 -0.52 -2.43 3.35
N VAL A 13 -1.80 -2.78 3.39
CA VAL A 13 -2.24 -4.15 3.71
C VAL A 13 -1.83 -5.14 2.62
N VAL A 14 -1.96 -4.76 1.35
CA VAL A 14 -1.52 -5.58 0.22
C VAL A 14 -0.01 -5.78 0.27
N ASP A 15 0.80 -4.76 0.60
CA ASP A 15 2.25 -4.89 0.70
C ASP A 15 2.66 -5.95 1.72
N GLU A 16 2.08 -5.87 2.92
CA GLU A 16 2.34 -6.83 4.00
C GLU A 16 1.95 -8.25 3.59
N LEU A 17 0.79 -8.45 2.96
CA LEU A 17 0.30 -9.78 2.59
C LEU A 17 0.98 -10.35 1.34
N MET A 18 1.20 -9.52 0.31
CA MET A 18 1.64 -9.95 -1.02
C MET A 18 3.16 -10.01 -1.13
N TYR A 19 3.87 -8.97 -0.69
CA TYR A 19 5.32 -8.87 -0.89
C TYR A 19 6.11 -9.34 0.33
N ARG A 20 5.70 -8.93 1.54
CA ARG A 20 6.42 -9.27 2.78
C ARG A 20 6.14 -10.70 3.24
N ARG A 21 4.86 -11.06 3.41
CA ARG A 21 4.45 -12.38 3.91
C ARG A 21 4.20 -13.41 2.81
N LYS A 22 3.95 -12.97 1.58
CA LYS A 22 3.69 -13.83 0.40
C LYS A 22 2.52 -14.79 0.61
N THR A 23 1.51 -14.38 1.38
CA THR A 23 0.27 -15.13 1.62
C THR A 23 -0.82 -14.76 0.63
N LEU A 24 -0.79 -13.53 0.09
CA LEU A 24 -1.67 -13.09 -1.00
C LEU A 24 -0.95 -13.32 -2.33
N THR A 25 -1.42 -14.32 -3.09
CA THR A 25 -0.78 -14.76 -4.35
C THR A 25 -1.82 -14.94 -5.46
N PRO A 26 -1.43 -14.80 -6.75
CA PRO A 26 -0.10 -14.41 -7.24
C PRO A 26 0.25 -12.94 -6.92
N ALA A 27 1.55 -12.63 -6.89
CA ALA A 27 2.00 -11.26 -6.69
C ALA A 27 1.80 -10.44 -7.97
N PHE A 28 1.40 -9.17 -7.82
CA PHE A 28 1.39 -8.23 -8.92
C PHE A 28 2.80 -7.74 -9.17
N ASP A 29 3.27 -7.86 -10.41
CA ASP A 29 4.60 -7.42 -10.82
C ASP A 29 4.47 -6.46 -12.02
N LEU A 30 4.68 -5.17 -11.75
CA LEU A 30 4.69 -4.14 -12.78
C LEU A 30 5.86 -4.33 -13.76
N ASP A 31 7.03 -4.73 -13.26
CA ASP A 31 8.23 -4.90 -14.08
C ASP A 31 8.01 -6.01 -15.11
N GLU A 32 7.44 -7.16 -14.69
CA GLU A 32 7.10 -8.26 -15.61
C GLU A 32 6.08 -7.82 -16.68
N ARG A 33 5.06 -7.06 -16.28
CA ARG A 33 4.01 -6.54 -17.20
C ARG A 33 4.58 -5.57 -18.23
N MET A 34 5.48 -4.67 -17.79
CA MET A 34 6.14 -3.70 -18.66
C MET A 34 7.13 -4.39 -19.61
N GLN A 35 7.91 -5.34 -19.11
CA GLN A 35 8.82 -6.15 -19.95
C GLN A 35 8.06 -6.91 -21.04
N ALA A 36 6.88 -7.46 -20.72
CA ALA A 36 6.03 -8.12 -21.71
C ALA A 36 5.55 -7.18 -22.84
N ARG A 37 5.57 -5.86 -22.61
CA ARG A 37 5.27 -4.81 -23.59
C ARG A 37 6.53 -4.26 -24.28
N GLY A 38 7.71 -4.76 -23.95
CA GLY A 38 9.00 -4.28 -24.47
C GLY A 38 9.51 -3.01 -23.77
N ILE A 39 9.06 -2.75 -22.53
CA ILE A 39 9.52 -1.65 -21.70
C ILE A 39 10.48 -2.20 -20.64
N ASP A 40 11.76 -1.87 -20.77
CA ASP A 40 12.82 -2.42 -19.90
C ASP A 40 12.91 -1.71 -18.53
N ILE A 41 12.63 -0.40 -18.49
CA ILE A 41 12.75 0.42 -17.28
C ILE A 41 11.45 1.20 -17.07
N PRO A 42 10.54 0.73 -16.20
CA PRO A 42 9.24 1.36 -15.99
C PRO A 42 9.33 2.83 -15.56
N ALA A 43 10.29 3.17 -14.68
CA ALA A 43 10.48 4.56 -14.23
C ALA A 43 10.80 5.52 -15.40
N VAL A 44 11.67 5.10 -16.33
CA VAL A 44 12.00 5.91 -17.52
C VAL A 44 10.78 6.07 -18.41
N TYR A 45 10.05 4.99 -18.65
CA TYR A 45 8.82 5.04 -19.44
C TYR A 45 7.79 6.00 -18.85
N VAL A 46 7.59 5.95 -17.53
CA VAL A 46 6.65 6.83 -16.84
C VAL A 46 7.07 8.31 -16.97
N LEU A 47 8.34 8.63 -16.76
CA LEU A 47 8.87 9.99 -16.91
C LEU A 47 8.79 10.50 -18.36
N GLU A 48 9.13 9.67 -19.34
CA GLU A 48 9.08 10.05 -20.78
C GLU A 48 7.65 10.29 -21.28
N ASN A 49 6.64 9.76 -20.57
CA ASN A 49 5.23 9.88 -20.93
C ASN A 49 4.44 10.79 -19.96
N GLU A 50 5.11 11.48 -19.03
CA GLU A 50 4.47 12.38 -18.05
C GLU A 50 3.37 11.68 -17.23
N LEU A 51 3.67 10.45 -16.76
CA LEU A 51 2.75 9.61 -15.98
C LEU A 51 3.16 9.50 -14.50
N ASP A 52 4.12 10.32 -14.05
CA ASP A 52 4.75 10.24 -12.73
C ASP A 52 3.97 10.95 -11.60
N GLU A 53 2.94 11.72 -11.93
CA GLU A 53 2.13 12.46 -10.94
C GLU A 53 1.09 11.58 -10.22
N ASP A 54 0.78 10.39 -10.75
CA ASP A 54 -0.31 9.54 -10.26
C ASP A 54 0.06 8.05 -10.26
N VAL A 55 -0.73 7.25 -9.54
CA VAL A 55 -0.69 5.79 -9.64
C VAL A 55 -1.10 5.37 -11.05
N LEU A 56 -0.28 4.53 -11.70
CA LEU A 56 -0.57 3.99 -13.02
C LEU A 56 -1.94 3.30 -13.07
N ASP A 57 -2.71 3.59 -14.12
CA ASP A 57 -4.07 3.07 -14.30
C ASP A 57 -4.16 1.55 -14.17
N GLU A 58 -3.18 0.81 -14.70
CA GLU A 58 -3.18 -0.65 -14.62
C GLU A 58 -2.99 -1.17 -13.19
N SER A 59 -2.15 -0.50 -12.40
CA SER A 59 -1.90 -0.83 -11.01
C SER A 59 -3.09 -0.43 -10.15
N ARG A 60 -3.64 0.77 -10.37
CA ARG A 60 -4.86 1.25 -9.72
C ARG A 60 -6.01 0.27 -9.95
N ALA A 61 -6.31 -0.06 -11.21
CA ALA A 61 -7.40 -0.96 -11.56
C ALA A 61 -7.21 -2.35 -10.94
N TYR A 62 -5.98 -2.87 -10.91
CA TYR A 62 -5.69 -4.15 -10.27
C TYR A 62 -5.93 -4.10 -8.76
N PHE A 63 -5.34 -3.13 -8.05
CA PHE A 63 -5.43 -3.07 -6.60
C PHE A 63 -6.82 -2.64 -6.10
N GLU A 64 -7.57 -1.84 -6.85
CA GLU A 64 -8.97 -1.56 -6.55
C GLU A 64 -9.83 -2.82 -6.65
N ALA A 65 -9.66 -3.62 -7.72
CA ALA A 65 -10.40 -4.86 -7.93
C ALA A 65 -9.94 -6.03 -7.05
N LEU A 66 -8.74 -5.96 -6.47
CA LEU A 66 -8.17 -7.02 -5.66
C LEU A 66 -8.99 -7.25 -4.39
N GLU A 67 -9.62 -8.42 -4.29
CA GLU A 67 -10.34 -8.86 -3.10
C GLU A 67 -9.39 -9.54 -2.13
N ILE A 68 -9.49 -9.19 -0.84
CA ILE A 68 -8.72 -9.80 0.23
C ILE A 68 -9.70 -10.51 1.15
N SER A 69 -9.45 -11.79 1.43
CA SER A 69 -10.31 -12.57 2.31
C SER A 69 -10.21 -12.09 3.76
N GLU A 70 -11.31 -12.20 4.51
CA GLU A 70 -11.34 -11.87 5.94
C GLU A 70 -10.35 -12.70 6.75
N GLU A 71 -10.05 -13.94 6.32
CA GLU A 71 -9.03 -14.79 6.93
C GLU A 71 -7.62 -14.19 6.79
N LEU A 72 -7.27 -13.70 5.61
CA LEU A 72 -5.98 -13.03 5.38
C LEU A 72 -5.88 -11.74 6.20
N LEU A 73 -6.95 -10.95 6.23
CA LEU A 73 -7.03 -9.70 7.00
C LEU A 73 -6.92 -9.94 8.51
N ALA A 74 -7.63 -10.95 9.03
CA ALA A 74 -7.53 -11.35 10.43
C ALA A 74 -6.14 -11.87 10.80
N GLY A 75 -5.39 -12.38 9.81
CA GLY A 75 -4.02 -12.81 9.97
C GLY A 75 -3.00 -11.68 10.06
N VAL A 76 -3.34 -10.42 9.73
CA VAL A 76 -2.43 -9.27 9.79
C VAL A 76 -2.24 -8.83 11.24
N ASP A 77 -1.03 -9.01 11.79
CA ASP A 77 -0.69 -8.61 13.16
C ASP A 77 0.19 -7.36 13.27
N SER A 78 0.85 -6.98 12.16
CA SER A 78 1.70 -5.80 12.06
C SER A 78 1.50 -5.11 10.71
N LEU A 79 1.55 -3.77 10.71
CA LEU A 79 1.65 -2.95 9.49
C LEU A 79 2.84 -2.01 9.56
N CYS A 80 3.38 -1.67 8.39
CA CYS A 80 4.47 -0.72 8.21
C CYS A 80 4.00 0.41 7.29
N PHE A 81 4.08 1.65 7.73
CA PHE A 81 3.85 2.85 6.92
C PHE A 81 5.21 3.46 6.62
N ASP A 82 5.66 3.36 5.38
CA ASP A 82 7.00 3.73 4.92
C ASP A 82 6.92 4.10 3.44
N ALA A 83 7.50 5.21 3.00
CA ALA A 83 7.55 5.57 1.57
C ALA A 83 8.35 4.55 0.75
N GLY A 84 9.16 3.71 1.38
CA GLY A 84 9.93 2.64 0.77
C GLY A 84 9.20 1.29 0.59
N LEU A 85 7.87 1.22 0.81
CA LEU A 85 7.13 -0.04 0.57
C LEU A 85 7.26 -0.52 -0.89
N GLU A 86 7.35 -1.84 -1.07
CA GLU A 86 7.59 -2.45 -2.38
C GLU A 86 6.41 -2.20 -3.34
N ILE A 87 5.19 -2.22 -2.82
CA ILE A 87 3.98 -1.96 -3.61
C ILE A 87 4.01 -0.61 -4.34
N TYR A 88 4.65 0.42 -3.77
CA TYR A 88 4.66 1.75 -4.38
C TYR A 88 5.45 1.78 -5.68
N ARG A 89 6.52 0.97 -5.81
CA ARG A 89 7.23 0.80 -7.09
C ARG A 89 6.35 0.16 -8.16
N HIS A 90 5.40 -0.68 -7.75
CA HIS A 90 4.44 -1.28 -8.65
C HIS A 90 3.26 -0.36 -8.98
N CYS A 91 3.04 0.71 -8.21
CA CYS A 91 1.99 1.70 -8.42
C CYS A 91 2.50 2.92 -9.21
N ALA A 92 3.63 3.48 -8.82
CA ALA A 92 4.26 4.66 -9.38
C ALA A 92 5.79 4.47 -9.38
N PRO A 93 6.36 3.83 -10.43
CA PRO A 93 7.76 3.41 -10.44
C PRO A 93 8.78 4.57 -10.47
N ALA A 94 8.33 5.78 -10.82
CA ALA A 94 9.15 6.99 -10.83
C ALA A 94 8.97 7.85 -9.55
N TRP A 95 8.09 7.45 -8.63
CA TRP A 95 7.83 8.20 -7.41
C TRP A 95 9.05 8.20 -6.50
N ASP A 96 9.42 9.38 -6.00
CA ASP A 96 10.62 9.61 -5.19
C ASP A 96 10.36 9.59 -3.68
N GLY A 97 9.08 9.55 -3.26
CA GLY A 97 8.70 9.54 -1.85
C GLY A 97 8.48 10.91 -1.22
N GLU A 98 8.59 12.02 -1.98
CA GLU A 98 8.59 13.37 -1.41
C GLU A 98 7.20 14.04 -1.37
N ASP A 99 6.22 13.50 -2.10
CA ASP A 99 4.85 14.03 -2.14
C ASP A 99 3.84 13.17 -1.34
N GLY A 100 2.59 13.63 -1.33
CA GLY A 100 1.50 12.98 -0.59
C GLY A 100 0.71 11.94 -1.39
N LEU A 101 1.25 11.39 -2.49
CA LEU A 101 0.55 10.45 -3.37
C LEU A 101 0.06 9.21 -2.60
N PHE A 102 0.89 8.70 -1.69
CA PHE A 102 0.61 7.51 -0.87
C PHE A 102 0.27 7.83 0.61
N ASP A 103 -0.10 9.07 0.92
CA ASP A 103 -0.57 9.45 2.26
C ASP A 103 -1.80 8.61 2.65
N VAL A 104 -1.71 7.91 3.78
CA VAL A 104 -2.85 7.29 4.46
C VAL A 104 -3.49 8.32 5.36
N ARG A 105 -4.69 8.77 5.00
CA ARG A 105 -5.39 9.89 5.64
C ARG A 105 -6.53 9.43 6.53
N SER A 106 -7.04 8.21 6.34
CA SER A 106 -8.02 7.58 7.24
C SER A 106 -7.47 6.30 7.88
N LEU A 107 -7.94 6.03 9.10
CA LEU A 107 -7.69 4.82 9.88
C LEU A 107 -8.99 4.04 10.16
N ASP A 108 -10.04 4.30 9.38
CA ASP A 108 -11.32 3.59 9.49
C ASP A 108 -11.17 2.09 9.16
N ASP A 109 -10.27 1.78 8.22
CA ASP A 109 -9.95 0.43 7.75
C ASP A 109 -9.27 -0.45 8.82
N LEU A 110 -8.87 0.10 9.96
CA LEU A 110 -8.46 -0.69 11.12
C LEU A 110 -9.57 -1.64 11.59
N ALA A 111 -10.84 -1.35 11.30
CA ALA A 111 -11.96 -2.25 11.58
C ALA A 111 -11.88 -3.58 10.79
N LEU A 112 -11.17 -3.59 9.66
CA LEU A 112 -10.98 -4.77 8.82
C LEU A 112 -9.87 -5.70 9.35
N LEU A 113 -9.04 -5.23 10.29
CA LEU A 113 -7.84 -5.93 10.76
C LEU A 113 -7.96 -6.30 12.25
N PRO A 114 -8.83 -7.25 12.63
CA PRO A 114 -9.05 -7.59 14.04
C PRO A 114 -7.82 -8.22 14.71
N GLY A 115 -6.86 -8.71 13.93
CA GLY A 115 -5.61 -9.29 14.43
C GLY A 115 -4.48 -8.28 14.68
N LEU A 116 -4.65 -7.02 14.26
CA LEU A 116 -3.59 -6.02 14.26
C LEU A 116 -3.17 -5.63 15.68
N LYS A 117 -1.88 -5.74 15.96
CA LYS A 117 -1.30 -5.46 17.29
C LYS A 117 -0.23 -4.38 17.24
N ARG A 118 0.41 -4.19 16.09
CA ARG A 118 1.53 -3.27 15.94
C ARG A 118 1.44 -2.47 14.65
N VAL A 119 1.82 -1.21 14.74
CA VAL A 119 2.09 -0.33 13.61
C VAL A 119 3.50 0.23 13.78
N VAL A 120 4.27 0.21 12.70
CA VAL A 120 5.54 0.93 12.59
C VAL A 120 5.33 2.01 11.53
N ALA A 121 5.62 3.26 11.86
CA ALA A 121 5.58 4.34 10.88
C ALA A 121 6.94 5.03 10.80
N VAL A 122 7.43 5.25 9.59
CA VAL A 122 8.56 6.15 9.34
C VAL A 122 8.05 7.59 9.37
N ASP A 123 8.88 8.53 9.84
CA ASP A 123 8.55 9.96 9.87
C ASP A 123 8.76 10.59 8.48
N ASP A 124 8.07 10.03 7.48
CA ASP A 124 8.10 10.43 6.06
C ASP A 124 6.75 10.98 5.57
N GLY A 125 5.74 11.01 6.43
CA GLY A 125 4.40 11.53 6.12
C GLY A 125 3.40 10.48 5.65
N THR A 126 3.84 9.26 5.29
CA THR A 126 2.94 8.21 4.75
C THR A 126 1.78 7.87 5.67
N LEU A 127 1.97 7.86 6.99
CA LEU A 127 0.87 7.82 7.94
C LEU A 127 0.42 9.24 8.29
N ALA A 128 -0.44 9.84 7.46
CA ALA A 128 -0.89 11.23 7.57
C ALA A 128 -2.15 11.42 8.44
N ALA A 129 -2.86 10.35 8.81
CA ALA A 129 -4.14 10.43 9.51
C ALA A 129 -4.08 11.29 10.80
N PRO A 130 -5.10 12.14 11.04
CA PRO A 130 -5.16 12.99 12.24
C PRO A 130 -5.42 12.14 13.49
N GLY A 131 -4.71 12.44 14.58
CA GLY A 131 -4.86 11.69 15.84
C GLY A 131 -4.47 10.20 15.74
N LYS A 132 -3.67 9.83 14.73
CA LYS A 132 -3.26 8.46 14.42
C LYS A 132 -2.79 7.67 15.64
N TRP A 133 -1.98 8.28 16.49
CA TRP A 133 -1.41 7.61 17.66
C TRP A 133 -2.45 7.39 18.76
N GLU A 134 -3.34 8.35 18.98
CA GLU A 134 -4.48 8.21 19.89
C GLU A 134 -5.46 7.14 19.41
N ILE A 135 -5.76 7.10 18.10
CA ILE A 135 -6.64 6.10 17.48
C ILE A 135 -6.05 4.69 17.63
N LEU A 136 -4.76 4.52 17.34
CA LEU A 136 -4.07 3.24 17.49
C LEU A 136 -4.05 2.79 18.96
N ALA A 137 -3.69 3.70 19.88
CA ALA A 137 -3.66 3.42 21.30
C ALA A 137 -5.04 3.04 21.87
N ALA A 138 -6.12 3.72 21.44
CA ALA A 138 -7.48 3.42 21.86
C ALA A 138 -7.93 2.01 21.45
N ARG A 139 -7.33 1.44 20.40
CA ARG A 139 -7.56 0.06 19.93
C ARG A 139 -6.56 -0.95 20.50
N GLY A 140 -5.64 -0.53 21.39
CA GLY A 140 -4.60 -1.38 21.97
C GLY A 140 -3.48 -1.74 20.99
N ILE A 141 -3.38 -1.01 19.87
CA ILE A 141 -2.34 -1.20 18.85
C ILE A 141 -1.11 -0.40 19.26
N SER A 142 0.03 -1.07 19.33
CA SER A 142 1.30 -0.41 19.66
C SER A 142 1.83 0.33 18.43
N GLY A 143 2.07 1.64 18.54
CA GLY A 143 2.71 2.46 17.52
C GLY A 143 4.16 2.80 17.88
N ARG A 144 5.06 2.84 16.90
CA ARG A 144 6.37 3.47 17.02
C ARG A 144 6.74 4.16 15.70
#